data_AF-A0A849WVS4-F1
#
_entry.id   AF-A0A849WVS4-F1
#
_cell.length_a   1.000
_cell.length_b   1.000
_cell.length_c   1.000
_cell.angle_alpha   90.00
_cell.angle_beta   90.00
_cell.angle_gamma   90.00
#
_symmetry.space_group_name_H-M   'P 1'
#
loop_
_entity.id
_entity.type
_entity.pdbx_description
1 polymer ?
#
loop_
_entity_poly.entity_id
_entity_poly.type
_entity_poly.pdbx_seq_one_letter_code
_entity_poly.pdbx_strand_id
1 'polypeptide(L)'
;KAAVHTARFLDFLPDDLHEIQELFTRSFDVQAITTLDIGYVMFGDDYKRGELLVNMSREHAEAGNPCGGELPDYLPNVLRLLPRLKDRDLARDLARELVFPAVRKMISEFDPARLQTKKDSYIKHYKTLIDVNETRETLYVHCLNALAEVLVRDFGLKEEEEVSRPSSDFLRSVAREMEIEASAQGVS
;
A
#
# COMPACT_ATOMS: atom_id res chain seq x y z
N LYS A 1 -17.86 5.05 -7.64
CA LYS A 1 -17.21 3.74 -7.37
C LYS A 1 -16.68 3.66 -5.94
N ALA A 2 -15.84 4.59 -5.47
CA ALA A 2 -15.38 4.65 -4.07
C ALA A 2 -16.50 4.46 -3.01
N ALA A 3 -17.62 5.18 -3.15
CA ALA A 3 -18.76 5.09 -2.23
C ALA A 3 -19.36 3.67 -2.12
N VAL A 4 -19.31 2.86 -3.19
CA VAL A 4 -19.79 1.48 -3.17
C VAL A 4 -18.89 0.61 -2.29
N HIS A 5 -17.57 0.81 -2.38
CA HIS A 5 -16.62 0.11 -1.54
C HIS A 5 -16.73 0.55 -0.08
N THR A 6 -16.93 1.84 0.18
CA THR A 6 -17.19 2.34 1.54
C THR A 6 -18.47 1.74 2.12
N ALA A 7 -19.56 1.68 1.35
CA ALA A 7 -20.80 1.03 1.80
C ALA A 7 -20.58 -0.44 2.15
N ARG A 8 -19.91 -1.20 1.28
CA ARG A 8 -19.56 -2.61 1.58
C ARG A 8 -18.71 -2.77 2.82
N PHE A 9 -17.73 -1.90 3.03
CA PHE A 9 -16.95 -1.90 4.27
C PHE A 9 -17.85 -1.72 5.49
N LEU A 10 -18.78 -0.76 5.45
CA LEU A 10 -19.72 -0.53 6.55
C LEU A 10 -20.69 -1.71 6.76
N ASP A 11 -21.17 -2.34 5.68
CA ASP A 11 -22.08 -3.49 5.76
C ASP A 11 -21.46 -4.71 6.48
N PHE A 12 -20.13 -4.85 6.40
CA PHE A 12 -19.38 -5.97 6.99
C PHE A 12 -18.60 -5.61 8.26
N LEU A 13 -18.58 -4.33 8.65
CA LEU A 13 -17.87 -3.86 9.84
C LEU A 13 -18.55 -4.41 11.11
N PRO A 14 -17.83 -5.12 12.00
CA PRO A 14 -18.40 -5.58 13.25
C PRO A 14 -18.61 -4.41 14.23
N ASP A 15 -19.58 -4.55 15.13
CA ASP A 15 -19.83 -3.57 16.19
C ASP A 15 -18.82 -3.69 17.35
N ASP A 16 -18.17 -4.85 17.49
CA ASP A 16 -17.23 -5.12 18.56
C ASP A 16 -15.80 -4.65 18.23
N LEU A 17 -15.20 -3.87 19.13
CA LEU A 17 -13.87 -3.30 18.94
C LEU A 17 -12.78 -4.39 18.85
N HIS A 18 -12.91 -5.46 19.61
CA HIS A 18 -11.91 -6.52 19.60
C HIS A 18 -11.91 -7.25 18.26
N GLU A 19 -13.09 -7.54 17.69
CA GLU A 19 -13.21 -8.07 16.34
C GLU A 19 -12.60 -7.14 15.29
N ILE A 20 -12.85 -5.82 15.36
CA ILE A 20 -12.23 -4.85 14.44
C ILE A 20 -10.70 -4.91 14.53
N GLN A 21 -10.15 -4.91 15.75
CA GLN A 21 -8.71 -4.97 15.99
C GLN A 21 -8.09 -6.26 15.48
N GLU A 22 -8.74 -7.40 15.68
CA GLU A 22 -8.28 -8.69 15.16
C GLU A 22 -8.25 -8.69 13.63
N LEU A 23 -9.34 -8.24 12.99
CA LEU A 23 -9.41 -8.14 11.53
C LEU A 23 -8.31 -7.22 10.97
N PHE A 24 -8.03 -6.10 11.63
CA PHE A 24 -6.96 -5.19 11.23
C PHE A 24 -5.60 -5.87 11.35
N THR A 25 -5.32 -6.48 12.51
CA THR A 25 -4.05 -7.14 12.81
C THR A 25 -3.75 -8.26 11.81
N ARG A 26 -4.74 -9.08 11.48
CA ARG A 26 -4.64 -10.17 10.48
C ARG A 26 -4.51 -9.65 9.05
N SER A 27 -5.04 -8.46 8.77
CA SER A 27 -4.92 -7.84 7.46
C SER A 27 -3.53 -7.22 7.25
N PHE A 28 -2.98 -6.56 8.29
CA PHE A 28 -1.88 -5.60 8.11
C PHE A 28 -0.61 -5.82 8.94
N ASP A 29 -0.71 -6.45 10.13
CA ASP A 29 0.41 -6.44 11.09
C ASP A 29 1.02 -7.83 11.32
N VAL A 30 0.25 -8.77 11.89
CA VAL A 30 0.78 -10.06 12.36
C VAL A 30 0.34 -11.17 11.40
N GLN A 31 1.32 -11.82 10.75
CA GLN A 31 1.06 -12.81 9.70
C GLN A 31 0.09 -12.28 8.64
N ALA A 32 0.29 -11.01 8.31
CA ALA A 32 -0.63 -10.18 7.58
C ALA A 32 -0.86 -10.64 6.14
N ILE A 33 -2.04 -10.32 5.61
CA ILE A 33 -2.32 -10.43 4.18
C ILE A 33 -1.37 -9.51 3.39
N THR A 34 -1.14 -8.29 3.85
CA THR A 34 -0.19 -7.34 3.26
C THR A 34 0.25 -6.32 4.31
N THR A 35 1.37 -5.63 4.17
CA THR A 35 1.73 -4.52 5.07
C THR A 35 1.20 -3.19 4.53
N LEU A 36 1.06 -2.18 5.40
CA LEU A 36 0.75 -0.80 5.01
C LEU A 36 2.00 0.04 4.70
N ASP A 37 3.20 -0.51 4.83
CA ASP A 37 4.45 0.15 4.45
C ASP A 37 4.61 0.14 2.92
N ILE A 38 4.30 1.26 2.25
CA ILE A 38 4.25 1.30 0.78
C ILE A 38 5.64 1.10 0.14
N GLY A 39 6.70 1.54 0.83
CA GLY A 39 8.07 1.31 0.40
C GLY A 39 8.42 -0.17 0.44
N TYR A 40 8.01 -0.88 1.49
CA TYR A 40 8.19 -2.34 1.57
C TYR A 40 7.38 -3.09 0.51
N VAL A 41 6.12 -2.72 0.28
CA VAL A 41 5.29 -3.33 -0.76
C VAL A 41 5.92 -3.18 -2.16
N MET A 42 6.62 -2.06 -2.39
CA MET A 42 7.24 -1.80 -3.68
C MET A 42 8.63 -2.40 -3.84
N PHE A 43 9.45 -2.38 -2.78
CA PHE A 43 10.88 -2.66 -2.86
C PHE A 43 11.37 -3.75 -1.88
N GLY A 44 10.54 -4.23 -0.96
CA GLY A 44 10.96 -5.14 0.11
C GLY A 44 12.06 -4.53 0.98
N ASP A 45 13.07 -5.33 1.33
CA ASP A 45 14.24 -4.90 2.10
C ASP A 45 15.39 -4.34 1.23
N ASP A 46 15.10 -3.95 -0.01
CA ASP A 46 16.08 -3.37 -0.92
C ASP A 46 16.62 -2.03 -0.40
N TYR A 47 17.89 -1.74 -0.71
CA TYR A 47 18.54 -0.46 -0.43
C TYR A 47 17.70 0.76 -0.88
N LYS A 48 16.93 0.62 -1.96
CA LYS A 48 16.00 1.64 -2.47
C LYS A 48 14.95 2.07 -1.44
N ARG A 49 14.47 1.14 -0.59
CA ARG A 49 13.57 1.48 0.52
C ARG A 49 14.28 2.41 1.51
N GLY A 50 15.56 2.17 1.78
CA GLY A 50 16.38 3.03 2.64
C GLY A 50 16.44 4.47 2.14
N GLU A 51 16.72 4.68 0.85
CA GLU A 51 16.75 6.02 0.24
C GLU A 51 15.37 6.69 0.25
N LEU A 52 14.31 5.93 -0.05
CA LEU A 52 12.93 6.40 0.04
C LEU A 52 12.60 6.91 1.44
N LEU A 53 12.94 6.13 2.47
CA LEU A 53 12.66 6.47 3.87
C LEU A 53 13.35 7.78 4.30
N VAL A 54 14.60 7.98 3.88
CA VAL A 54 15.36 9.21 4.16
C VAL A 54 14.68 10.42 3.53
N ASN A 55 14.33 10.33 2.24
CA ASN A 55 13.69 11.44 1.54
C ASN A 55 12.28 11.72 2.08
N MET A 56 11.45 10.70 2.30
CA MET A 56 10.13 10.87 2.92
C MET A 56 10.22 11.49 4.32
N SER A 57 11.20 11.11 5.14
CA SER A 57 11.41 11.71 6.46
C SER A 57 11.61 13.21 6.38
N ARG A 58 12.38 13.68 5.39
CA ARG A 58 12.58 15.11 5.13
C ARG A 58 11.27 15.78 4.73
N GLU A 59 10.54 15.21 3.77
CA GLU A 59 9.27 15.79 3.32
C GLU A 59 8.22 15.86 4.45
N HIS A 60 8.14 14.84 5.30
CA HIS A 60 7.29 14.86 6.51
C HIS A 60 7.69 15.96 7.48
N ALA A 61 8.99 16.11 7.75
CA ALA A 61 9.50 17.16 8.64
C ALA A 61 9.21 18.57 8.10
N GLU A 62 9.46 18.82 6.82
CA GLU A 62 9.20 20.10 6.17
C GLU A 62 7.70 20.46 6.12
N ALA A 63 6.85 19.44 5.97
CA ALA A 63 5.39 19.60 6.00
C ALA A 63 4.80 19.67 7.42
N GLY A 64 5.61 19.51 8.47
CA GLY A 64 5.13 19.42 9.86
C GLY A 64 4.18 18.24 10.07
N ASN A 65 4.42 17.11 9.40
CA ASN A 65 3.61 15.89 9.50
C ASN A 65 4.30 14.85 10.40
N PRO A 66 3.96 14.77 11.70
CA PRO A 66 4.58 13.79 12.59
C PRO A 66 4.13 12.36 12.23
N CYS A 67 5.10 11.45 12.05
CA CYS A 67 4.85 10.03 11.76
C CYS A 67 4.56 9.17 13.02
N GLY A 68 4.79 9.72 14.21
CA GLY A 68 4.62 8.98 15.46
C GLY A 68 5.66 7.85 15.61
N GLY A 69 5.20 6.67 16.02
CA GLY A 69 6.04 5.46 16.11
C GLY A 69 6.18 4.69 14.80
N GLU A 70 5.49 5.12 13.74
CA GLU A 70 5.47 4.45 12.44
C GLU A 70 6.52 5.00 11.49
N LEU A 71 6.86 4.22 10.47
CA LEU A 71 7.82 4.62 9.45
C LEU A 71 7.28 5.73 8.53
N PRO A 72 8.18 6.50 7.88
CA PRO A 72 7.83 7.51 6.88
C PRO A 72 7.01 6.99 5.70
N ASP A 73 7.20 5.72 5.31
CA ASP A 73 6.50 5.06 4.20
C ASP A 73 5.21 4.35 4.63
N TYR A 74 4.81 4.46 5.89
CA TYR A 74 3.52 3.95 6.35
C TYR A 74 2.36 4.67 5.63
N LEU A 75 1.49 3.92 4.95
CA LEU A 75 0.46 4.48 4.06
C LEU A 75 -0.38 5.59 4.73
N PRO A 76 -0.94 5.43 5.94
CA PRO A 76 -1.64 6.52 6.62
C PRO A 76 -0.83 7.80 6.83
N ASN A 77 0.47 7.69 7.08
CA ASN A 77 1.35 8.87 7.19
C ASN A 77 1.50 9.55 5.83
N VAL A 78 1.73 8.78 4.77
CA VAL A 78 1.87 9.29 3.40
C VAL A 78 0.57 9.96 2.94
N LEU A 79 -0.60 9.38 3.24
CA LEU A 79 -1.90 9.99 2.91
C LEU A 79 -2.12 11.34 3.60
N ARG A 80 -1.60 11.53 4.83
CA ARG A 80 -1.61 12.82 5.53
C ARG A 80 -0.59 13.81 4.95
N LEU A 81 0.51 13.30 4.38
CA LEU A 81 1.56 14.12 3.76
C LEU A 81 1.13 14.69 2.41
N LEU A 82 0.51 13.90 1.54
CA LEU A 82 0.10 14.29 0.18
C LEU A 82 -0.56 15.68 0.09
N PRO A 83 -1.58 16.03 0.90
CA PRO A 83 -2.21 17.34 0.85
C PRO A 83 -1.34 18.47 1.42
N ARG A 84 -0.29 18.16 2.20
CA ARG A 84 0.60 19.13 2.86
C ARG A 84 1.86 19.46 2.05
N LEU A 85 2.18 18.67 1.03
CA LEU A 85 3.29 18.95 0.14
C LEU A 85 3.07 20.27 -0.60
N LYS A 86 4.06 21.17 -0.49
CA LYS A 86 4.07 22.46 -1.20
C LYS A 86 4.30 22.25 -2.70
N ASP A 87 5.18 21.31 -3.03
CA ASP A 87 5.40 20.87 -4.40
C ASP A 87 4.27 19.93 -4.85
N ARG A 88 3.41 20.43 -5.74
CA ARG A 88 2.26 19.69 -6.26
C ARG A 88 2.64 18.67 -7.32
N ASP A 89 3.77 18.86 -8.00
CA ASP A 89 4.27 17.89 -8.97
C ASP A 89 4.90 16.71 -8.24
N LEU A 90 5.65 16.96 -7.15
CA LEU A 90 6.08 15.90 -6.23
C LEU A 90 4.90 15.12 -5.66
N ALA A 91 3.83 15.81 -5.21
CA ALA A 91 2.65 15.12 -4.69
C ALA A 91 1.98 14.24 -5.75
N ARG A 92 1.92 14.70 -7.00
CA ARG A 92 1.37 13.93 -8.13
C ARG A 92 2.23 12.70 -8.43
N ASP A 93 3.54 12.88 -8.51
CA ASP A 93 4.46 11.78 -8.77
C ASP A 93 4.45 10.77 -7.62
N LEU A 94 4.43 11.23 -6.36
CA LEU A 94 4.35 10.33 -5.21
C LEU A 94 3.07 9.48 -5.24
N ALA A 95 1.94 10.10 -5.59
CA ALA A 95 0.67 9.40 -5.74
C ALA A 95 0.69 8.39 -6.90
N ARG A 96 1.19 8.80 -8.07
CA ARG A 96 1.19 7.99 -9.31
C ARG A 96 2.22 6.87 -9.31
N GLU A 97 3.44 7.15 -8.87
CA GLU A 97 4.59 6.24 -9.00
C GLU A 97 4.74 5.29 -7.80
N LEU A 98 4.21 5.67 -6.64
CA LEU A 98 4.42 4.92 -5.41
C LEU A 98 3.11 4.51 -4.72
N VAL A 99 2.28 5.48 -4.32
CA VAL A 99 1.10 5.18 -3.50
C VAL A 99 0.09 4.32 -4.27
N PHE A 100 -0.27 4.71 -5.49
CA PHE A 100 -1.26 3.98 -6.27
C PHE A 100 -0.78 2.57 -6.66
N PRO A 101 0.45 2.36 -7.17
CA PRO A 101 0.98 1.02 -7.42
C PRO A 101 1.05 0.15 -6.16
N ALA A 102 1.47 0.72 -5.02
CA ALA A 102 1.51 -0.01 -3.75
C ALA A 102 0.11 -0.44 -3.30
N VAL A 103 -0.87 0.46 -3.34
CA VAL A 103 -2.27 0.14 -3.01
C VAL A 103 -2.83 -0.93 -3.94
N ARG A 104 -2.50 -0.88 -5.25
CA ARG A 104 -2.90 -1.92 -6.21
C ARG A 104 -2.29 -3.28 -5.88
N LYS A 105 -1.00 -3.33 -5.52
CA LYS A 105 -0.34 -4.56 -5.04
C LYS A 105 -1.00 -5.08 -3.75
N MET A 106 -1.27 -4.20 -2.78
CA MET A 106 -1.99 -4.56 -1.55
C MET A 106 -3.35 -5.18 -1.85
N ILE A 107 -4.16 -4.58 -2.73
CA ILE A 107 -5.46 -5.13 -3.16
C ILE A 107 -5.29 -6.54 -3.76
N SER A 108 -4.24 -6.76 -4.57
CA SER A 108 -4.01 -8.05 -5.20
C SER A 108 -3.68 -9.17 -4.20
N GLU A 109 -3.17 -8.85 -3.02
CA GLU A 109 -2.89 -9.84 -1.96
C GLU A 109 -4.17 -10.44 -1.35
N PHE A 110 -5.32 -9.76 -1.50
CA PHE A 110 -6.62 -10.27 -1.08
C PHE A 110 -7.29 -11.17 -2.13
N ASP A 111 -6.60 -11.49 -3.24
CA ASP A 111 -7.09 -12.45 -4.23
C ASP A 111 -7.28 -13.84 -3.58
N PRO A 112 -8.43 -14.53 -3.79
CA PRO A 112 -8.71 -15.82 -3.17
C PRO A 112 -7.63 -16.88 -3.41
N ALA A 113 -7.01 -16.92 -4.60
CA ALA A 113 -5.97 -17.90 -4.88
C ALA A 113 -4.66 -17.60 -4.11
N ARG A 114 -4.32 -16.32 -3.94
CA ARG A 114 -3.17 -15.90 -3.11
C ARG A 114 -3.42 -16.16 -1.62
N LEU A 115 -4.62 -15.86 -1.15
CA LEU A 115 -5.02 -16.15 0.23
C LEU A 115 -4.96 -17.64 0.52
N GLN A 116 -5.46 -18.49 -0.39
CA GLN A 116 -5.37 -19.94 -0.24
C GLN A 116 -3.91 -20.41 -0.21
N THR A 117 -3.06 -19.91 -1.11
CA THR A 117 -1.63 -20.23 -1.15
C THR A 117 -0.92 -19.87 0.15
N LYS A 118 -1.22 -18.69 0.72
CA LYS A 118 -0.70 -18.28 2.03
C LYS A 118 -1.22 -19.20 3.14
N LYS A 119 -2.52 -19.48 3.19
CA LYS A 119 -3.13 -20.41 4.16
C LYS A 119 -2.46 -21.79 4.14
N ASP A 120 -2.24 -22.36 2.96
CA ASP A 120 -1.58 -23.66 2.79
C ASP A 120 -0.14 -23.64 3.30
N SER A 121 0.60 -22.56 3.01
CA SER A 121 1.96 -22.36 3.54
C SER A 121 1.95 -22.27 5.07
N TYR A 122 1.00 -21.51 5.64
CA TYR A 122 0.88 -21.36 7.09
C TYR A 122 0.55 -22.68 7.79
N ILE A 123 -0.44 -23.44 7.30
CA ILE A 123 -0.82 -24.75 7.88
C ILE A 123 0.36 -25.72 7.86
N LYS A 124 1.16 -25.68 6.78
CA LYS A 124 2.35 -26.53 6.65
C LYS A 124 3.43 -26.19 7.68
N HIS A 125 3.56 -24.92 8.07
CA HIS A 125 4.64 -24.45 8.95
C HIS A 125 4.21 -24.23 10.42
N TYR A 126 2.92 -24.05 10.71
CA TYR A 126 2.40 -23.74 12.06
C TYR A 126 1.07 -24.48 12.33
N LYS A 127 0.99 -25.24 13.43
CA LYS A 127 -0.14 -26.13 13.80
C LYS A 127 -1.36 -25.42 14.43
N THR A 128 -1.36 -24.09 14.52
CA THR A 128 -2.41 -23.35 15.25
C THR A 128 -3.52 -22.96 14.28
N LEU A 129 -4.71 -23.55 14.46
CA LEU A 129 -5.91 -23.17 13.72
C LEU A 129 -6.42 -21.83 14.27
N ILE A 130 -6.34 -20.78 13.47
CA ILE A 130 -7.05 -19.52 13.73
C ILE A 130 -8.47 -19.72 13.22
N ASP A 131 -9.47 -19.42 14.04
CA ASP A 131 -10.89 -19.51 13.66
C ASP A 131 -11.18 -18.51 12.53
N VAL A 132 -11.71 -19.02 11.43
CA VAL A 132 -11.87 -18.31 10.17
C VAL A 132 -13.35 -18.03 10.00
N ASN A 133 -13.78 -16.83 10.37
CA ASN A 133 -15.09 -16.36 9.95
C ASN A 133 -14.97 -15.84 8.50
N GLU A 134 -15.15 -16.76 7.53
CA GLU A 134 -14.83 -16.61 6.10
C GLU A 134 -15.33 -15.31 5.44
N THR A 135 -16.45 -14.74 5.92
CA THR A 135 -17.07 -13.57 5.31
C THR A 135 -16.41 -12.22 5.65
N ARG A 136 -15.60 -12.13 6.72
CA ARG A 136 -15.04 -10.85 7.19
C ARG A 136 -13.53 -10.71 7.00
N GLU A 137 -12.83 -11.80 6.67
CA GLU A 137 -11.35 -11.80 6.60
C GLU A 137 -10.77 -10.79 5.62
N THR A 138 -11.51 -10.46 4.57
CA THR A 138 -11.06 -9.55 3.51
C THR A 138 -11.70 -8.16 3.60
N LEU A 139 -12.38 -7.83 4.70
CA LEU A 139 -13.10 -6.57 4.91
C LEU A 139 -12.31 -5.33 4.44
N TYR A 140 -11.04 -5.24 4.85
CA TYR A 140 -10.20 -4.08 4.57
C TYR A 140 -9.81 -3.92 3.10
N VAL A 141 -10.01 -4.93 2.24
CA VAL A 141 -9.87 -4.77 0.78
C VAL A 141 -10.82 -3.70 0.25
N HIS A 142 -11.98 -3.52 0.89
CA HIS A 142 -12.93 -2.48 0.50
C HIS A 142 -12.40 -1.08 0.81
N CYS A 143 -11.68 -0.87 1.92
CA CYS A 143 -11.00 0.40 2.19
C CYS A 143 -9.93 0.69 1.13
N LEU A 144 -9.12 -0.31 0.78
CA LEU A 144 -8.06 -0.15 -0.24
C LEU A 144 -8.64 0.14 -1.62
N ASN A 145 -9.72 -0.54 -2.03
CA ASN A 145 -10.41 -0.25 -3.28
C ASN A 145 -11.04 1.15 -3.29
N ALA A 146 -11.66 1.57 -2.19
CA ALA A 146 -12.19 2.93 -2.07
C ALA A 146 -11.07 3.98 -2.21
N LEU A 147 -9.91 3.72 -1.59
CA LEU A 147 -8.72 4.56 -1.71
C LEU A 147 -8.19 4.62 -3.15
N ALA A 148 -8.07 3.47 -3.83
CA ALA A 148 -7.63 3.42 -5.22
C ALA A 148 -8.52 4.27 -6.14
N GLU A 149 -9.84 4.20 -5.96
CA GLU A 149 -10.82 5.00 -6.70
C GLU A 149 -10.68 6.51 -6.43
N VAL A 150 -10.38 6.88 -5.18
CA VAL A 150 -10.12 8.28 -4.82
C VAL A 150 -8.81 8.77 -5.44
N LEU A 151 -7.74 7.96 -5.43
CA LEU A 151 -6.47 8.30 -6.05
C LEU A 151 -6.61 8.51 -7.56
N VAL A 152 -7.34 7.61 -8.25
CA VAL A 152 -7.68 7.75 -9.68
C VAL A 152 -8.38 9.08 -9.95
N ARG A 153 -9.40 9.41 -9.16
CA ARG A 153 -10.17 10.65 -9.33
C ARG A 153 -9.32 11.89 -9.05
N ASP A 154 -8.61 11.92 -7.93
CA ASP A 154 -7.97 13.14 -7.42
C ASP A 154 -6.65 13.46 -8.15
N PHE A 155 -5.97 12.45 -8.69
CA PHE A 155 -4.72 12.61 -9.44
C PHE A 155 -4.85 12.36 -10.95
N GLY A 156 -6.04 12.02 -11.44
CA GLY A 156 -6.29 11.75 -12.86
C GLY A 156 -5.54 10.53 -13.38
N LEU A 157 -5.30 9.53 -12.53
CA LEU A 157 -4.54 8.32 -12.87
C LEU A 157 -5.37 7.44 -13.82
N LYS A 158 -4.71 6.74 -14.75
CA LYS A 158 -5.38 5.71 -15.55
C LYS A 158 -5.04 4.32 -15.03
N GLU A 159 -6.00 3.40 -15.10
CA GLU A 159 -5.81 2.00 -14.68
C GLU A 159 -4.72 1.27 -15.48
N GLU A 160 -4.35 1.79 -16.66
CA GLU A 160 -3.44 1.18 -17.65
C GLU A 160 -2.18 2.04 -17.94
N GLU A 161 -1.92 3.12 -17.19
CA GLU A 161 -0.74 3.95 -17.47
C GLU A 161 0.55 3.19 -17.10
N GLU A 162 1.36 2.88 -18.13
CA GLU A 162 2.78 2.57 -17.97
C GLU A 162 3.42 3.63 -17.05
N VAL A 163 4.30 3.17 -16.16
CA VAL A 163 5.14 3.99 -15.26
C VAL A 163 5.75 5.13 -16.08
N SER A 164 5.11 6.30 -16.06
CA SER A 164 5.56 7.47 -16.80
C SER A 164 6.76 8.02 -16.06
N ARG A 165 7.85 8.34 -16.76
CA ARG A 165 9.07 8.92 -16.15
C ARG A 165 8.70 9.96 -15.08
N PRO A 166 9.08 9.74 -13.80
CA PRO A 166 8.77 10.68 -12.73
C PRO A 166 9.35 12.06 -13.06
N SER A 167 8.69 13.14 -12.64
CA SER A 167 9.20 14.50 -12.83
C SER A 167 10.18 14.89 -11.71
N SER A 168 9.96 14.37 -10.51
CA SER A 168 10.83 14.51 -9.33
C SER A 168 12.18 13.82 -9.52
N ASP A 169 13.28 14.52 -9.26
CA ASP A 169 14.65 13.96 -9.35
C ASP A 169 14.90 12.80 -8.40
N PHE A 170 14.24 12.79 -7.24
CA PHE A 170 14.26 11.66 -6.30
C PHE A 170 13.53 10.44 -6.89
N LEU A 171 12.30 10.60 -7.36
CA LEU A 171 11.57 9.46 -7.95
C LEU A 171 12.22 9.00 -9.25
N ARG A 172 12.91 9.90 -9.98
CA ARG A 172 13.72 9.56 -11.14
C ARG A 172 14.94 8.72 -10.80
N SER A 173 15.60 8.89 -9.64
CA SER A 173 16.71 8.01 -9.26
C SER A 173 16.19 6.60 -9.04
N VAL A 174 15.10 6.47 -8.28
CA VAL A 174 14.43 5.19 -8.01
C VAL A 174 13.93 4.53 -9.31
N ALA A 175 13.27 5.28 -10.20
CA ALA A 175 12.74 4.74 -11.45
C ALA A 175 13.82 4.35 -12.47
N ARG A 176 14.93 5.10 -12.57
CA ARG A 176 16.03 4.75 -13.51
C ARG A 176 16.67 3.42 -13.15
N GLU A 177 16.84 3.15 -11.86
CA GLU A 177 17.39 1.88 -11.42
C GLU A 177 16.45 0.70 -11.70
N MET A 178 15.13 0.92 -11.60
CA MET A 178 14.13 -0.09 -11.99
C MET A 178 14.19 -0.44 -13.48
N GLU A 179 14.35 0.55 -14.37
CA GLU A 179 14.49 0.32 -15.82
C GLU A 179 15.77 -0.47 -16.16
N ILE A 180 16.87 -0.20 -15.46
CA ILE A 180 18.17 -0.87 -15.66
C ILE A 180 18.09 -2.34 -15.22
N GLU A 181 17.46 -2.63 -14.08
CA GLU A 181 17.30 -4.01 -13.59
C GLU A 181 16.31 -4.83 -14.42
N ALA A 182 15.19 -4.25 -14.84
CA ALA A 182 14.25 -4.92 -15.76
C ALA A 182 14.93 -5.27 -17.09
N SER A 183 15.80 -4.39 -17.58
CA SER A 183 16.61 -4.63 -18.78
C SER A 183 17.72 -5.67 -18.55
N ALA A 184 18.25 -5.78 -17.33
CA ALA A 184 19.27 -6.75 -16.95
C ALA A 184 18.71 -8.17 -16.68
N GLN A 185 17.43 -8.27 -16.28
CA GLN A 185 16.74 -9.54 -16.03
C GLN A 185 16.05 -10.15 -17.26
N GLY A 186 16.04 -9.44 -18.40
CA GLY A 186 15.70 -10.00 -19.71
C GLY A 186 14.31 -10.61 -19.81
N VAL A 187 13.29 -9.78 -20.03
CA VAL A 187 12.05 -10.22 -20.68
C VAL A 187 11.95 -9.52 -22.03
N SER A 188 12.33 -10.23 -23.08
CA SER A 188 11.83 -10.00 -24.44
C SER A 188 10.61 -10.88 -24.69
#